data_AF-F0QVJ9-F1
#
_entry.id   AF-F0QVJ9-F1
#
_cell.length_a   1.000
_cell.length_b   1.000
_cell.length_c   1.000
_cell.angle_alpha   90.00
_cell.angle_beta   90.00
_cell.angle_gamma   90.00
#
_symmetry.space_group_name_H-M   'P 1'
#
loop_
_entity.id
_entity.type
_entity.pdbx_description
1 polymer ?
#
loop_
_entity_poly.entity_id
_entity_poly.type
_entity_poly.pdbx_seq_one_letter_code
_entity_poly.pdbx_strand_id
1 'polypeptide(L)'
;MSMRVAGLVADLLMRTCNASSVERQSFMDGSRYMIRFSDNNNMEVHLVDRGERLFAEFWISTYATPIMIIEYINAGIKPSSICEEICALIRIISESLIKHGEKSTKAQ
;
A
#
# COMPACT_ATOMS: atom_id res chain seq x y z
N MET A 1 -0.56 15.75 -19.88
CA MET A 1 0.18 14.92 -18.90
C MET A 1 -0.84 14.08 -18.16
N SER A 2 -0.86 12.76 -18.36
CA SER A 2 -1.68 11.88 -17.52
C SER A 2 -1.07 11.87 -16.12
N MET A 3 -1.79 12.40 -15.14
CA MET A 3 -1.38 12.36 -13.74
C MET A 3 -1.46 10.90 -13.31
N ARG A 4 -0.30 10.26 -13.08
CA ARG A 4 -0.25 8.82 -12.79
C ARG A 4 -0.93 8.56 -11.46
N VAL A 5 -2.00 7.76 -11.48
CA VAL A 5 -2.87 7.50 -10.30
C VAL A 5 -2.07 6.97 -9.11
N ALA A 6 -1.00 6.20 -9.34
CA ALA A 6 -0.12 5.73 -8.28
C ALA A 6 0.47 6.86 -7.42
N GLY A 7 0.86 7.98 -8.04
CA GLY A 7 1.40 9.14 -7.31
C GLY A 7 0.34 9.83 -6.46
N LEU A 8 -0.88 9.98 -6.99
CA LEU A 8 -2.01 10.54 -6.23
C LEU A 8 -2.39 9.67 -5.04
N VAL A 9 -2.44 8.35 -5.23
CA VAL A 9 -2.72 7.41 -4.13
C VAL A 9 -1.59 7.45 -3.10
N ALA A 10 -0.32 7.49 -3.52
CA ALA A 10 0.81 7.61 -2.60
C ALA A 10 0.73 8.90 -1.76
N ASP A 11 0.42 10.04 -2.38
CA ASP A 11 0.26 11.33 -1.69
C ASP A 11 -0.91 11.29 -0.69
N LEU A 12 -2.00 10.61 -1.03
CA LEU A 12 -3.14 10.44 -0.13
C LEU A 12 -2.77 9.55 1.05
N LEU A 13 -2.08 8.42 0.83
CA LEU A 13 -1.63 7.53 1.90
C LEU A 13 -0.72 8.26 2.90
N MET A 14 0.19 9.11 2.42
CA MET A 14 1.02 9.99 3.26
C MET A 14 0.21 10.93 4.15
N ARG A 15 -1.01 11.31 3.75
CA ARG A 15 -1.85 12.27 4.49
C ARG A 15 -2.88 11.60 5.39
N THR A 16 -3.36 10.40 5.03
CA THR A 16 -4.54 9.81 5.67
C THR A 16 -4.26 8.49 6.37
N CYS A 17 -3.07 7.93 6.23
CA CYS A 17 -2.83 6.51 6.52
C CYS A 17 -1.61 6.23 7.40
N ASN A 18 -1.09 7.22 8.14
CA ASN A 18 0.13 7.11 8.96
C ASN A 18 1.35 6.57 8.16
N ALA A 19 1.40 6.83 6.86
CA ALA A 19 2.61 6.54 6.11
C ALA A 19 3.73 7.50 6.54
N SER A 20 4.89 6.94 6.82
CA SER A 20 6.04 7.66 7.36
C SER A 20 7.01 8.12 6.27
N SER A 21 7.08 7.39 5.16
CA SER A 21 7.94 7.76 4.03
C SER A 21 7.43 7.16 2.73
N VAL A 22 7.82 7.81 1.64
CA VAL A 22 7.56 7.34 0.28
C VAL A 22 8.84 7.45 -0.53
N GLU A 23 9.18 6.39 -1.25
CA GLU A 23 10.25 6.36 -2.23
C GLU A 23 9.68 6.06 -3.61
N ARG A 24 10.17 6.74 -4.65
CA ARG A 24 9.70 6.54 -6.02
C ARG A 24 10.83 5.99 -6.89
N GLN A 25 10.55 4.88 -7.57
CA GLN A 25 11.38 4.32 -8.64
C GLN A 25 10.64 4.46 -9.97
N SER A 26 11.32 4.96 -11.00
CA SER A 26 10.73 5.14 -12.33
C SER A 26 11.28 4.09 -13.30
N PHE A 27 10.43 3.58 -14.18
CA PHE A 27 10.77 2.65 -15.25
C PHE A 27 10.36 3.23 -16.60
N MET A 28 10.76 2.59 -17.70
CA MET A 28 10.35 3.03 -19.05
C MET A 28 8.83 3.01 -19.25
N ASP A 29 8.14 2.02 -18.68
CA ASP A 29 6.70 1.78 -18.85
C ASP A 29 5.87 2.02 -17.58
N GLY A 30 6.43 2.70 -16.57
CA GLY A 30 5.80 2.69 -15.25
C GLY A 30 6.57 3.42 -14.15
N SER A 31 6.04 3.33 -12.94
CA SER A 31 6.66 3.79 -11.72
C SER A 31 6.20 2.96 -10.53
N ARG A 32 7.11 2.70 -9.59
CA ARG A 32 6.82 2.08 -8.30
C ARG A 32 6.97 3.12 -7.20
N TYR A 33 5.97 3.22 -6.34
CA TYR A 33 6.04 3.98 -5.09
C TYR A 33 6.09 2.98 -3.95
N MET A 34 7.10 3.08 -3.09
CA MET A 34 7.27 2.24 -1.92
C MET A 34 6.93 3.10 -0.71
N ILE A 35 5.76 2.87 -0.14
CA ILE A 35 5.21 3.63 0.99
C ILE A 35 5.44 2.83 2.26
N ARG A 36 6.14 3.40 3.24
CA ARG A 36 6.46 2.75 4.52
C ARG A 36 5.59 3.31 5.63
N PHE A 37 5.24 2.48 6.60
CA PHE A 37 4.37 2.84 7.71
C PHE A 37 5.13 2.65 9.03
N SER A 38 5.17 3.69 9.86
CA SER A 38 5.96 3.74 11.10
C SER A 38 5.46 2.80 12.18
N ASP A 39 4.18 2.45 12.13
CA ASP A 39 3.48 1.92 13.30
C ASP A 39 3.51 0.38 13.34
N ASN A 40 3.98 -0.30 12.29
CA ASN A 40 3.79 -1.74 12.14
C ASN A 40 4.94 -2.45 11.44
N ASN A 41 5.71 -3.25 12.20
CA ASN A 41 6.36 -4.50 11.74
C ASN A 41 7.08 -4.48 10.38
N ASN A 42 7.75 -3.37 10.03
CA ASN A 42 8.36 -3.17 8.71
C ASN A 42 7.36 -3.41 7.56
N MET A 43 6.18 -2.79 7.66
CA MET A 43 5.17 -2.86 6.63
C MET A 43 5.41 -1.81 5.56
N GLU A 44 5.37 -2.25 4.30
CA GLU A 44 5.47 -1.40 3.13
C GLU A 44 4.31 -1.70 2.16
N VAL A 45 3.79 -0.67 1.50
CA VAL A 45 2.85 -0.84 0.38
C VAL A 45 3.53 -0.36 -0.89
N HIS A 46 3.63 -1.24 -1.87
CA HIS A 46 4.23 -0.95 -3.15
C HIS A 46 3.15 -0.70 -4.18
N LEU A 47 3.02 0.54 -4.62
CA LEU A 47 2.12 0.94 -5.71
C LEU A 47 2.87 0.93 -7.03
N VAL A 48 2.53 0.01 -7.93
CA VAL A 48 3.13 -0.09 -9.27
C VAL A 48 2.12 0.36 -10.31
N ASP A 49 2.45 1.42 -11.05
CA ASP A 49 1.71 1.87 -12.21
C ASP A 49 2.34 1.25 -13.46
N ARG A 50 1.56 0.46 -14.22
CA ARG A 50 2.03 -0.16 -15.47
C ARG A 50 0.86 -0.41 -16.40
N GLY A 51 0.95 0.06 -17.65
CA GLY A 51 -0.03 -0.26 -18.70
C GLY A 51 -1.48 -0.06 -18.27
N GLU A 52 -1.79 1.11 -17.70
CA GLU A 52 -3.13 1.51 -17.23
C GLU A 52 -3.66 0.79 -15.98
N ARG A 53 -2.85 -0.08 -15.37
CA ARG A 53 -3.17 -0.78 -14.14
C ARG A 53 -2.38 -0.23 -12.97
N LEU A 54 -3.00 -0.28 -11.81
CA LEU A 54 -2.36 -0.01 -10.52
C LEU A 54 -2.32 -1.33 -9.73
N PHE A 55 -1.12 -1.74 -9.36
CA PHE A 55 -0.92 -2.88 -8.47
C PHE A 55 -0.54 -2.35 -7.09
N ALA A 56 -1.16 -2.86 -6.04
CA ALA A 56 -0.79 -2.58 -4.66
C ALA A 56 -0.33 -3.88 -4.00
N GLU A 57 0.94 -3.97 -3.66
CA GLU A 57 1.54 -5.12 -2.98
C GLU A 57 1.80 -4.77 -1.52
N PHE A 58 1.36 -5.62 -0.58
CA PHE A 58 1.51 -5.38 0.86
C PHE A 58 2.65 -6.23 1.41
N TRP A 59 3.75 -5.58 1.75
CA TRP A 59 4.96 -6.20 2.29
C TRP A 59 4.98 -6.09 3.81
N ILE A 60 5.30 -7.19 4.49
CA ILE A 60 5.48 -7.24 5.94
C ILE A 60 6.82 -7.93 6.20
N SER A 61 7.80 -7.19 6.70
CA SER A 61 9.18 -7.68 6.82
C SER A 61 9.70 -8.18 5.45
N THR A 62 10.06 -9.46 5.32
CA THR A 62 10.57 -10.05 4.06
C THR A 62 9.50 -10.71 3.19
N TYR A 63 8.24 -10.74 3.63
CA TYR A 63 7.16 -11.44 2.92
C TYR A 63 6.22 -10.46 2.23
N ALA A 64 5.91 -10.72 0.96
CA ALA A 64 4.81 -10.07 0.25
C ALA A 64 3.51 -10.86 0.50
N THR A 65 2.50 -10.19 1.03
CA THR A 65 1.13 -10.69 1.27
C THR A 65 0.14 -9.88 0.39
N PRO A 66 -1.12 -10.33 0.25
CA PRO A 66 -1.81 -10.45 -1.05
C PRO A 66 -1.80 -9.18 -1.92
N ILE A 67 -1.64 -9.39 -3.22
CA ILE A 67 -1.60 -8.33 -4.23
C ILE A 67 -3.03 -7.89 -4.55
N MET A 68 -3.29 -6.59 -4.43
CA MET A 68 -4.51 -5.96 -4.95
C MET A 68 -4.23 -5.41 -6.35
N ILE A 69 -5.11 -5.74 -7.30
CA ILE A 69 -5.02 -5.28 -8.69
C ILE A 69 -6.19 -4.36 -8.97
N ILE A 70 -5.92 -3.11 -9.36
CA ILE A 70 -6.92 -2.07 -9.59
C ILE A 70 -6.81 -1.58 -11.04
N GLU A 71 -7.88 -1.75 -11.80
CA GLU A 71 -8.02 -1.20 -13.15
C GLU A 71 -8.76 0.14 -13.06
N TYR A 72 -8.02 1.25 -13.13
CA TYR A 72 -8.58 2.57 -12.77
C TYR A 72 -9.07 3.41 -13.95
N ILE A 73 -8.57 3.19 -15.18
CA ILE A 73 -8.92 4.03 -16.35
C ILE A 73 -10.34 3.75 -16.86
N ASN A 74 -10.79 2.49 -16.83
CA ASN A 74 -12.11 2.11 -17.36
C ASN A 74 -13.22 2.09 -16.31
N ALA A 75 -12.88 2.23 -15.03
CA ALA A 75 -13.80 2.01 -13.92
C ALA A 75 -14.29 3.30 -13.24
N GLY A 76 -13.77 4.48 -13.62
CA GLY A 76 -14.13 5.75 -12.99
C GLY A 76 -13.76 5.84 -11.50
N ILE A 77 -12.83 5.00 -11.05
CA ILE A 77 -12.43 4.89 -9.65
C ILE A 77 -11.64 6.14 -9.25
N LYS A 78 -12.04 6.76 -8.15
CA LYS A 78 -11.33 7.91 -7.58
C LYS A 78 -10.10 7.43 -6.80
N PRO A 79 -8.95 8.12 -6.90
CA PRO A 79 -7.75 7.80 -6.10
C PRO A 79 -8.01 7.75 -4.59
N SER A 80 -8.96 8.55 -4.09
CA SER A 80 -9.39 8.52 -2.67
C SER A 80 -9.99 7.18 -2.26
N SER A 81 -10.84 6.58 -3.11
CA SER A 81 -11.44 5.28 -2.82
C SER A 81 -10.40 4.17 -2.75
N ILE A 82 -9.41 4.21 -3.64
CA ILE A 82 -8.25 3.29 -3.60
C ILE A 82 -7.47 3.48 -2.30
N CYS A 83 -7.20 4.73 -1.92
CA CYS A 83 -6.51 5.05 -0.68
C CYS A 83 -7.26 4.52 0.56
N GLU A 84 -8.59 4.69 0.60
CA GLU A 84 -9.44 4.20 1.69
C GLU A 84 -9.38 2.66 1.81
N GLU A 85 -9.46 1.95 0.68
CA GLU A 85 -9.34 0.48 0.66
C GLU A 85 -7.97 0.00 1.15
N ILE A 86 -6.88 0.63 0.69
CA ILE A 86 -5.52 0.31 1.12
C ILE A 86 -5.38 0.56 2.63
N CYS A 87 -5.89 1.68 3.15
CA CYS A 87 -5.85 1.97 4.57
C CYS A 87 -6.66 0.97 5.41
N ALA A 88 -7.82 0.55 4.91
CA ALA A 88 -8.62 -0.48 5.58
C ALA A 88 -7.85 -1.80 5.67
N LEU A 89 -7.19 -2.22 4.58
CA LEU A 89 -6.36 -3.43 4.57
C LEU A 89 -5.14 -3.32 5.49
N ILE A 90 -4.43 -2.20 5.47
CA ILE A 90 -3.32 -1.94 6.39
C ILE A 90 -3.78 -2.12 7.83
N ARG A 91 -4.93 -1.55 8.20
CA ARG A 91 -5.47 -1.67 9.56
C ARG A 91 -5.78 -3.13 9.90
N ILE A 92 -6.44 -3.86 9.01
CA ILE A 92 -6.78 -5.28 9.21
C ILE A 92 -5.51 -6.12 9.39
N ILE A 93 -4.50 -5.91 8.55
CA ILE A 93 -3.19 -6.59 8.62
C ILE A 93 -2.53 -6.30 9.98
N SER A 94 -2.46 -5.02 10.34
CA SER A 94 -1.82 -4.55 11.57
C SER A 94 -2.46 -5.14 12.82
N GLU A 95 -3.79 -5.08 12.92
CA GLU A 95 -4.56 -5.69 14.02
C GLU A 95 -4.36 -7.21 14.10
N SER A 96 -4.23 -7.89 12.95
CA SER A 96 -4.02 -9.34 12.90
C SER A 96 -2.62 -9.73 13.38
N LEU A 97 -1.60 -8.95 13.03
CA LEU A 97 -0.22 -9.16 13.49
C LEU A 97 -0.08 -8.94 15.00
N ILE A 98 -0.70 -7.89 15.55
CA ILE A 98 -0.68 -7.60 16.99
C ILE A 98 -1.30 -8.76 17.79
N LYS A 99 -2.47 -9.25 17.37
CA LYS A 99 -3.14 -10.39 18.02
C LYS A 99 -2.32 -11.68 18.00
N HIS A 100 -1.48 -11.88 16.97
CA HIS A 100 -0.55 -13.00 16.91
C HIS A 100 0.62 -12.84 17.88
N GLY A 101 1.18 -11.63 18.00
CA GLY A 101 2.25 -11.32 18.95
C GLY A 101 1.85 -11.59 20.40
N GLU A 102 0.66 -11.13 20.82
CA GLU A 102 0.17 -11.31 22.20
C GLU A 102 -0.09 -12.78 22.58
N LYS A 103 -0.50 -13.61 21.61
CA LYS A 103 -0.70 -15.06 21.84
C LYS A 103 0.61 -15.80 22.03
N SER A 104 1.68 -15.39 21.34
CA SER A 104 3.01 -16.00 21.52
C SER A 104 3.66 -15.63 22.85
N THR A 105 3.41 -14.43 23.39
CA THR A 105 4.00 -14.00 24.68
C THR A 105 3.36 -14.67 25.90
N LYS A 106 2.11 -15.12 25.81
CA LYS A 106 1.42 -15.85 26.90
C LYS A 106 1.73 -17.35 26.96
N ALA A 107 2.52 -17.87 26.03
CA ALA A 107 2.88 -19.29 25.93
C ALA A 107 4.31 -19.59 26.43
N GLN A 108 4.96 -18.63 27.10
CA GLN A 108 6.28 -18.78 27.74
C GLN A 108 6.17 -18.66 29.25
#